data_AF-A0A1T1DQC8-F1
#
_entry.id   AF-A0A1T1DQC8-F1
#
_cell.length_a   1.000
_cell.length_b   1.000
_cell.length_c   1.000
_cell.angle_alpha   90.00
_cell.angle_beta   90.00
_cell.angle_gamma   90.00
#
_symmetry.space_group_name_H-M   'P 1'
#
loop_
_entity.id
_entity.type
_entity.pdbx_description
1 polymer ?
#
loop_
_entity_poly.entity_id
_entity_poly.type
_entity_poly.pdbx_seq_one_letter_code
_entity_poly.pdbx_strand_id
1 'polypeptide(L)'
;MFGNSNSLVKKKVVVHGKSGDYMAYRNTRTNEDIRTPREKKIDQAKHDRNKITYQKEISEKEKIEIKQREIRHKKFEEEVREQRKSYGSGPQLPKPGLIMRVYAKNKVNVGGMLAKVKEVAKDGKTVICELASGKTYSVPIEQLQIAKSKISSDI
;
A
#
# COMPACT_ATOMS: atom_id res chain seq x y z
N MET A 1 0.23 -7.85 21.71
CA MET A 1 -0.11 -7.31 23.04
C MET A 1 -1.25 -6.30 22.86
N PHE A 2 -2.49 -6.72 23.12
CA PHE A 2 -3.65 -5.82 23.06
C PHE A 2 -3.71 -5.05 24.38
N GLY A 3 -3.21 -3.81 24.38
CA GLY A 3 -3.32 -2.92 25.54
C GLY A 3 -4.78 -2.70 25.90
N ASN A 4 -5.10 -2.83 27.18
CA ASN A 4 -6.43 -2.69 27.73
C ASN A 4 -6.99 -1.29 27.40
N SER A 5 -7.80 -1.18 26.34
CA SER A 5 -8.21 0.10 25.73
C SER A 5 -9.17 0.93 26.60
N ASN A 6 -9.62 0.38 27.73
CA ASN A 6 -10.64 0.94 28.60
C ASN A 6 -10.10 1.53 29.92
N SER A 7 -8.79 1.71 30.07
CA SER A 7 -8.22 2.35 31.26
C SER A 7 -8.58 3.85 31.33
N LEU A 8 -9.07 4.31 32.48
CA LEU A 8 -9.26 5.73 32.75
C LEU A 8 -7.90 6.36 33.12
N VAL A 9 -7.56 7.45 32.43
CA VAL A 9 -6.32 8.19 32.67
C VAL A 9 -6.67 9.63 33.07
N LYS A 10 -5.99 10.15 34.10
CA LYS A 10 -6.08 11.56 34.47
C LYS A 10 -5.29 12.40 33.46
N LYS A 11 -5.98 13.22 32.69
CA LYS A 11 -5.36 14.18 31.77
C LYS A 11 -5.60 15.61 32.24
N LYS A 12 -4.60 16.46 32.07
CA LYS A 12 -4.68 17.90 32.35
C LYS A 12 -5.38 18.60 31.17
N VAL A 13 -6.45 19.33 31.45
CA VAL A 13 -7.34 19.95 30.47
C VAL A 13 -7.54 21.42 30.85
N VAL A 14 -7.66 22.31 29.85
CA VAL A 14 -8.03 23.71 30.05
C VAL A 14 -9.53 23.79 30.31
N VAL A 15 -9.92 24.46 31.38
CA VAL A 15 -11.32 24.73 31.73
C VAL A 15 -11.55 26.23 31.63
N HIS A 16 -12.49 26.63 30.78
CA HIS A 16 -12.88 28.03 30.60
C HIS A 16 -13.89 28.43 31.68
N GLY A 17 -13.45 29.20 32.67
CA GLY A 17 -14.26 29.69 33.78
C GLY A 17 -14.68 31.16 33.62
N LYS A 18 -15.66 31.62 34.42
CA LYS A 18 -16.13 33.02 34.42
C LYS A 18 -15.05 34.04 34.78
N SER A 19 -14.06 33.63 35.57
CA SER A 19 -12.93 34.44 36.02
C SER A 19 -11.64 34.24 35.20
N GLY A 20 -11.69 33.44 34.14
CA GLY A 20 -10.55 33.11 33.30
C GLY A 20 -10.32 31.61 33.14
N ASP A 21 -9.32 31.29 32.31
CA ASP A 21 -8.97 29.93 31.95
C ASP A 21 -8.02 29.33 32.99
N TYR A 22 -8.30 28.11 33.44
CA TYR A 22 -7.44 27.40 34.38
C TYR A 22 -7.27 25.92 33.99
N MET A 23 -6.20 25.30 34.48
CA MET A 23 -5.91 23.89 34.20
C MET A 23 -6.48 22.98 35.28
N ALA A 24 -7.25 21.96 34.89
CA ALA A 24 -7.79 20.95 35.80
C ALA A 24 -7.51 19.53 35.29
N TYR A 25 -7.40 18.56 36.20
CA TYR A 25 -7.28 17.15 35.82
C TYR A 25 -8.66 16.50 35.70
N ARG A 26 -8.93 15.84 34.58
CA ARG A 26 -10.16 15.05 34.36
C ARG A 26 -9.83 13.59 34.07
N ASN A 27 -10.67 12.69 34.56
CA ASN A 27 -10.62 11.27 34.21
C ASN A 27 -11.17 11.10 32.80
N THR A 28 -10.37 10.52 31.91
CA THR A 28 -10.69 10.41 30.47
C THR A 28 -10.31 9.03 29.98
N ARG A 29 -11.06 8.46 29.04
CA ARG A 29 -10.69 7.15 28.49
C ARG A 29 -9.41 7.28 27.66
N THR A 30 -8.64 6.20 27.61
CA THR A 30 -7.51 6.08 26.67
C THR A 30 -8.01 6.37 25.24
N ASN A 31 -7.35 7.30 24.54
CA ASN A 31 -7.67 7.80 23.19
C ASN A 31 -8.95 8.65 23.03
N GLU A 32 -9.58 9.09 24.12
CA GLU A 32 -10.72 10.02 24.04
C GLU A 32 -10.24 11.46 23.74
N ASP A 33 -10.91 12.12 22.79
CA ASP A 33 -10.64 13.50 22.43
C ASP A 33 -11.40 14.46 23.36
N ILE A 34 -10.65 15.14 24.21
CA ILE A 34 -11.17 15.96 25.32
C ILE A 34 -11.23 17.44 24.92
N ARG A 35 -10.82 17.76 23.69
CA ARG A 35 -10.77 19.12 23.18
C ARG A 35 -12.18 19.70 23.02
N THR A 36 -12.36 20.93 23.44
CA THR A 36 -13.62 21.65 23.21
C THR A 36 -13.83 21.92 21.72
N PRO A 37 -15.08 22.13 21.26
CA PRO A 37 -15.34 22.48 19.85
C PRO A 37 -14.53 23.70 19.36
N ARG A 38 -14.21 24.64 20.26
CA ARG A 38 -13.37 25.81 19.95
C ARG A 38 -11.91 25.43 19.74
N GLU A 39 -11.34 24.59 20.61
CA GLU A 39 -9.97 24.10 20.48
C GLU A 39 -9.79 23.26 19.22
N LYS A 40 -10.77 22.41 18.87
CA LYS A 40 -10.74 21.65 17.62
C LYS A 40 -10.69 22.55 16.39
N LYS A 41 -11.46 23.65 16.37
CA LYS A 41 -11.40 24.64 15.28
C LYS A 41 -10.05 25.33 15.17
N ILE A 42 -9.43 25.68 16.31
CA ILE A 42 -8.10 26.31 16.34
C ILE A 42 -7.04 25.36 15.82
N ASP A 43 -7.07 24.09 16.25
CA ASP A 43 -6.12 23.08 15.78
C ASP A 43 -6.30 22.76 14.31
N GLN A 44 -7.55 22.69 13.83
CA GLN A 44 -7.84 22.56 12.40
C GLN A 44 -7.26 23.75 11.63
N ALA A 45 -7.49 24.99 12.08
CA ALA A 45 -6.95 26.19 11.43
C ALA A 45 -5.41 26.23 11.44
N LYS A 46 -4.77 25.75 12.52
CA LYS A 46 -3.30 25.58 12.58
C LYS A 46 -2.83 24.50 11.60
N HIS A 47 -3.54 23.38 11.54
CA HIS A 47 -3.22 22.29 10.62
C HIS A 47 -3.34 22.74 9.17
N ASP A 48 -4.42 23.45 8.83
CA ASP A 48 -4.65 24.00 7.50
C ASP A 48 -3.59 25.05 7.12
N ARG A 49 -3.18 25.91 8.07
CA ARG A 49 -2.09 26.88 7.87
C ARG A 49 -0.74 26.22 7.64
N ASN A 50 -0.46 25.14 8.37
CA ASN A 50 0.81 24.40 8.27
C ASN A 50 0.79 23.38 7.13
N LYS A 51 -0.37 23.13 6.52
CA LYS A 51 -0.50 22.24 5.38
C LYS A 51 0.13 22.92 4.17
N ILE A 52 1.37 22.56 3.90
CA ILE A 52 2.01 22.88 2.62
C ILE A 52 1.27 22.07 1.54
N THR A 53 0.23 22.65 0.94
CA THR A 53 -0.41 22.09 -0.23
C THR A 53 0.48 22.33 -1.44
N TYR A 54 1.31 21.34 -1.78
CA TYR A 54 1.93 21.29 -3.08
C TYR A 54 0.85 20.92 -4.12
N GLN A 55 0.15 21.92 -4.65
CA GLN A 55 -0.68 21.73 -5.83
C GLN A 55 0.27 21.62 -7.03
N LYS A 56 0.76 20.41 -7.31
CA LYS A 56 1.39 20.14 -8.60
C LYS A 56 0.27 20.22 -9.64
N GLU A 57 0.28 21.24 -10.48
CA GLU A 57 -0.61 21.28 -11.64
C GLU A 57 -0.22 20.13 -12.57
N ILE A 58 -1.01 19.06 -12.54
CA ILE A 58 -0.81 17.90 -13.39
C ILE A 58 -1.24 18.28 -14.80
N SER A 59 -0.29 18.25 -15.74
CA SER A 59 -0.57 18.53 -17.15
C SER A 59 -1.59 17.54 -17.73
N GLU A 60 -2.31 17.92 -18.79
CA GLU A 60 -3.26 17.02 -19.44
C GLU A 60 -2.61 15.73 -19.93
N LYS A 61 -1.35 15.81 -20.39
CA LYS A 61 -0.56 14.64 -20.80
C LYS A 61 -0.32 13.68 -19.63
N GLU A 62 0.11 14.18 -18.48
CA GLU A 62 0.29 13.35 -17.27
C GLU A 62 -1.05 12.70 -16.83
N LYS A 63 -2.17 13.41 -16.92
CA LYS A 63 -3.50 12.83 -16.60
C LYS A 63 -3.85 11.66 -17.52
N ILE A 64 -3.55 11.77 -18.82
CA ILE A 64 -3.78 10.70 -19.80
C ILE A 64 -2.89 9.50 -19.48
N GLU A 65 -1.60 9.72 -19.21
CA GLU A 65 -0.68 8.64 -18.84
C GLU A 65 -1.09 7.91 -17.56
N ILE A 66 -1.57 8.65 -16.55
CA ILE A 66 -2.09 8.08 -15.30
C ILE A 66 -3.30 7.20 -15.60
N LYS A 67 -4.28 7.69 -16.36
CA LYS A 67 -5.47 6.89 -16.75
C LYS A 67 -5.08 5.64 -17.53
N GLN A 68 -4.14 5.75 -18.48
CA GLN A 68 -3.66 4.59 -19.23
C GLN A 68 -2.95 3.57 -18.34
N ARG A 69 -2.19 4.03 -17.34
CA ARG A 69 -1.55 3.17 -16.34
C ARG A 69 -2.62 2.47 -15.49
N GLU A 70 -3.62 3.19 -15.00
CA GLU A 70 -4.73 2.62 -14.22
C GLU A 70 -5.48 1.53 -14.99
N ILE A 71 -5.80 1.78 -16.26
CA ILE A 71 -6.44 0.79 -17.13
C ILE A 71 -5.57 -0.46 -17.27
N ARG A 72 -4.26 -0.30 -17.49
CA ARG A 72 -3.33 -1.44 -17.57
C ARG A 72 -3.28 -2.23 -16.27
N HIS A 73 -3.21 -1.54 -15.13
CA HIS A 73 -3.21 -2.17 -13.81
C HIS A 73 -4.49 -2.96 -13.56
N LYS A 74 -5.67 -2.38 -13.87
CA LYS A 74 -6.95 -3.06 -13.68
C LYS A 74 -7.07 -4.33 -14.54
N LYS A 75 -6.69 -4.25 -15.82
CA LYS A 75 -6.65 -5.42 -16.71
C LYS A 75 -5.70 -6.50 -16.17
N PHE A 76 -4.54 -6.10 -15.67
CA PHE A 76 -3.57 -7.01 -15.10
C PHE A 76 -4.11 -7.72 -13.84
N GLU A 77 -4.84 -7.01 -12.98
CA GLU A 77 -5.49 -7.62 -11.80
C GLU A 77 -6.62 -8.60 -12.19
N GLU A 78 -7.39 -8.28 -13.22
CA GLU A 78 -8.42 -9.17 -13.77
C GLU A 78 -7.78 -10.45 -14.33
N GLU A 79 -6.73 -10.35 -15.14
CA GLU A 79 -5.98 -11.51 -15.66
C GLU A 79 -5.42 -12.39 -14.51
N VAL A 80 -4.83 -11.77 -13.48
CA VAL A 80 -4.34 -12.49 -12.29
C VAL A 80 -5.47 -13.25 -11.59
N ARG A 81 -6.64 -12.63 -11.48
CA ARG A 81 -7.81 -13.24 -10.83
C ARG A 81 -8.35 -14.41 -11.63
N GLU A 82 -8.37 -14.33 -12.95
CA GLU A 82 -8.77 -15.43 -13.83
C GLU A 82 -7.79 -16.59 -13.77
N GLN A 83 -6.49 -16.28 -13.84
CA GLN A 83 -5.43 -17.27 -13.69
C GLN A 83 -5.53 -17.98 -12.33
N ARG A 84 -5.77 -17.20 -11.25
CA ARG A 84 -6.42 -17.57 -9.97
C ARG A 84 -7.24 -18.86 -10.02
N LYS A 85 -8.26 -18.85 -10.87
CA LYS A 85 -9.32 -19.86 -10.91
C LYS A 85 -8.88 -21.13 -11.64
N SER A 86 -7.95 -21.03 -12.58
CA SER A 86 -7.50 -22.16 -13.41
C SER A 86 -6.29 -22.90 -12.84
N TYR A 87 -5.65 -22.37 -11.80
CA TYR A 87 -4.47 -23.01 -11.21
C TYR A 87 -4.82 -24.28 -10.42
N GLY A 88 -4.20 -25.40 -10.83
CA GLY A 88 -4.20 -26.67 -10.10
C GLY A 88 -3.09 -26.78 -9.05
N SER A 89 -3.04 -27.94 -8.38
CA SER A 89 -1.98 -28.31 -7.43
C SER A 89 -0.73 -28.79 -8.17
N GLY A 90 0.33 -27.99 -8.22
CA GLY A 90 1.65 -28.43 -8.70
C GLY A 90 2.68 -27.31 -8.88
N PRO A 91 3.99 -27.64 -9.00
CA PRO A 91 5.01 -26.69 -9.43
C PRO A 91 4.83 -26.37 -10.91
N GLN A 92 4.61 -25.09 -11.23
CA GLN A 92 4.37 -24.67 -12.61
C GLN A 92 5.58 -23.91 -13.15
N LEU A 93 6.11 -24.41 -14.27
CA LEU A 93 7.17 -23.74 -15.01
C LEU A 93 6.64 -22.43 -15.60
N PRO A 94 7.46 -21.36 -15.64
CA PRO A 94 7.11 -20.13 -16.33
C PRO A 94 6.89 -20.43 -17.81
N LYS A 95 5.75 -19.98 -18.32
CA LYS A 95 5.38 -20.04 -19.73
C LYS A 95 5.00 -18.63 -20.18
N PRO A 96 5.25 -18.28 -21.44
CA PRO A 96 4.76 -17.05 -22.03
C PRO A 96 3.26 -16.84 -21.74
N GLY A 97 2.90 -15.64 -21.32
CA GLY A 97 1.54 -15.24 -20.97
C GLY A 97 1.14 -15.46 -19.51
N LEU A 98 1.87 -16.26 -18.73
CA LEU A 98 1.55 -16.48 -17.31
C LEU A 98 1.95 -15.26 -16.45
N ILE A 99 1.10 -14.88 -15.49
CA ILE A 99 1.44 -13.89 -14.47
C ILE A 99 1.97 -14.58 -13.22
N MET A 100 3.19 -14.20 -12.83
CA MET A 100 3.93 -14.76 -11.70
C MET A 100 4.41 -13.65 -10.77
N ARG A 101 4.61 -13.97 -9.50
CA ARG A 101 5.21 -13.11 -8.49
C ARG A 101 6.73 -13.23 -8.54
N VAL A 102 7.40 -12.09 -8.58
CA VAL A 102 8.86 -12.00 -8.57
C VAL A 102 9.36 -11.96 -7.11
N TYR A 103 10.19 -12.91 -6.73
CA TYR A 103 10.90 -12.99 -5.46
C TYR A 103 12.38 -12.69 -5.66
N ALA A 104 12.70 -11.44 -6.00
CA ALA A 104 14.08 -10.98 -6.09
C ALA A 104 14.51 -10.36 -4.75
N LYS A 105 15.10 -11.18 -3.86
CA LYS A 105 15.57 -10.74 -2.52
C LYS A 105 16.57 -9.57 -2.57
N ASN A 106 17.28 -9.39 -3.69
CA ASN A 106 18.36 -8.40 -3.83
C ASN A 106 18.05 -7.25 -4.83
N LYS A 107 16.82 -7.15 -5.37
CA LYS A 107 16.43 -6.04 -6.27
C LYS A 107 15.37 -5.16 -5.60
N VAL A 108 15.80 -3.97 -5.19
CA VAL A 108 15.06 -2.99 -4.36
C VAL A 108 13.69 -2.56 -4.95
N ASN A 109 13.41 -2.83 -6.22
CA ASN A 109 12.19 -2.35 -6.90
C ASN A 109 11.36 -3.44 -7.59
N VAL A 110 11.72 -4.72 -7.48
CA VAL A 110 11.06 -5.81 -8.23
C VAL A 110 10.58 -6.94 -7.31
N GLY A 111 11.19 -7.09 -6.13
CA GLY A 111 10.77 -8.09 -5.14
C GLY A 111 9.33 -7.87 -4.67
N GLY A 112 8.53 -8.93 -4.70
CA GLY A 112 7.12 -8.95 -4.32
C GLY A 112 6.13 -8.52 -5.41
N MET A 113 6.61 -8.01 -6.55
CA MET A 113 5.74 -7.54 -7.64
C MET A 113 5.21 -8.68 -8.50
N LEU A 114 4.08 -8.43 -9.16
CA LEU A 114 3.53 -9.33 -10.18
C LEU A 114 4.05 -8.94 -11.57
N ALA A 115 4.45 -9.94 -12.34
CA ALA A 115 4.99 -9.78 -13.68
C ALA A 115 4.41 -10.83 -14.64
N LYS A 116 4.08 -10.42 -15.86
CA LYS A 116 3.66 -11.31 -16.95
C LYS A 116 4.89 -11.82 -17.68
N VAL A 117 5.02 -13.13 -17.82
CA VAL A 117 6.11 -13.76 -18.57
C VAL A 117 5.92 -13.48 -20.06
N LYS A 118 6.89 -12.84 -20.71
CA LYS A 118 6.90 -12.66 -22.17
C LYS A 118 7.59 -13.83 -22.86
N GLU A 119 8.77 -14.16 -22.38
CA GLU A 119 9.63 -15.15 -23.02
C GLU A 119 10.50 -15.84 -21.97
N VAL A 120 10.78 -17.12 -22.19
CA VAL A 120 11.81 -17.85 -21.47
C VAL A 120 13.03 -17.89 -22.38
N ALA A 121 14.16 -17.38 -21.91
CA ALA A 121 15.36 -17.33 -22.71
C ALA A 121 15.86 -18.75 -23.06
N LYS A 122 16.65 -18.85 -24.13
CA LYS A 122 17.15 -20.13 -24.67
C LYS A 122 18.01 -20.93 -23.68
N ASP A 123 18.54 -20.27 -22.65
CA ASP A 123 19.30 -20.87 -21.56
C ASP A 123 18.42 -21.66 -20.57
N GLY A 124 17.09 -21.51 -20.63
CA GLY A 124 16.11 -22.15 -19.75
C GLY A 124 16.17 -21.67 -18.29
N LYS A 125 17.05 -20.71 -17.98
CA LYS A 125 17.34 -20.24 -16.62
C LYS A 125 16.85 -18.81 -16.40
N THR A 126 16.79 -18.01 -17.45
CA THR A 126 16.31 -16.63 -17.38
C THR A 126 14.95 -16.47 -18.05
N VAL A 127 14.13 -15.61 -17.46
CA VAL A 127 12.78 -15.31 -17.90
C VAL A 127 12.65 -13.81 -18.07
N ILE A 128 12.16 -13.40 -19.23
CA ILE A 128 11.85 -12.02 -19.55
C ILE A 128 10.40 -11.78 -19.15
N CYS A 129 10.19 -10.86 -18.22
CA CYS A 129 8.88 -10.57 -17.65
C CYS A 129 8.55 -9.07 -17.72
N GLU A 130 7.27 -8.75 -17.90
CA GLU A 130 6.74 -7.39 -17.96
C GLU A 130 5.90 -7.10 -16.70
N LEU A 131 6.22 -6.02 -15.99
CA LEU A 131 5.41 -5.56 -14.86
C LEU A 131 4.13 -4.86 -15.35
N ALA A 132 3.13 -4.73 -14.47
CA ALA A 132 1.92 -3.94 -14.74
C ALA A 132 2.22 -2.47 -15.15
N SER A 133 3.39 -1.94 -14.78
CA SER A 133 3.86 -0.62 -15.20
C SER A 133 4.29 -0.55 -16.69
N GLY A 134 4.40 -1.69 -17.37
CA GLY A 134 4.91 -1.84 -18.74
C GLY A 134 6.44 -1.92 -18.85
N LYS A 135 7.14 -2.02 -17.72
CA LYS A 135 8.61 -2.17 -17.71
C LYS A 135 8.96 -3.64 -17.83
N THR A 136 9.96 -3.94 -18.66
CA THR A 136 10.44 -5.32 -18.86
C THR A 136 11.70 -5.56 -18.05
N TYR A 137 11.80 -6.72 -17.40
CA TYR A 137 12.94 -7.16 -16.61
C TYR A 137 13.31 -8.59 -16.93
N SER A 138 14.61 -8.89 -16.92
CA SER A 138 15.12 -10.25 -16.89
C SER A 138 15.32 -10.70 -15.44
N VAL A 139 14.75 -11.85 -15.10
CA VAL A 139 14.83 -12.48 -13.79
C VAL A 139 15.15 -13.97 -13.94
N PRO A 140 15.96 -14.56 -13.03
CA PRO A 140 16.13 -16.00 -12.96
C PRO A 140 14.81 -16.71 -12.65
N ILE A 141 14.63 -17.91 -13.20
CA ILE A 141 13.45 -18.76 -13.00
C ILE A 141 13.18 -19.06 -11.52
N GLU A 142 14.23 -19.22 -10.72
CA GLU A 142 14.17 -19.48 -9.28
C GLU A 142 13.56 -18.31 -8.49
N GLN A 143 13.63 -17.11 -9.06
CA GLN A 143 13.06 -15.90 -8.48
C GLN A 143 11.61 -15.66 -8.94
N LEU A 144 10.97 -16.62 -9.62
CA LEU A 144 9.57 -16.54 -10.01
C LEU A 144 8.76 -17.61 -9.28
N GLN A 145 7.66 -17.17 -8.67
CA GLN A 145 6.69 -18.06 -8.05
C GLN A 145 5.30 -17.72 -8.58
N ILE A 146 4.41 -18.69 -8.63
CA ILE A 146 3.00 -18.43 -8.95
C ILE A 146 2.43 -17.44 -7.93
N ALA A 147 1.64 -16.48 -8.41
CA ALA A 147 0.97 -15.48 -7.60
C ALA A 147 -0.21 -16.08 -6.80
N LYS A 148 0.06 -17.03 -5.89
CA LYS A 148 -0.94 -17.62 -5.00
C LYS A 148 -1.54 -16.55 -4.08
N SER A 149 -2.83 -16.69 -3.76
CA SER A 149 -3.58 -15.75 -2.92
C SER A 149 -3.15 -15.77 -1.45
N LYS A 150 -2.53 -16.86 -0.99
CA LYS A 150 -1.88 -16.96 0.30
C LYS A 150 -0.37 -17.02 0.09
N ILE A 151 0.33 -16.02 0.62
CA ILE A 151 1.73 -16.18 0.99
C ILE A 151 1.67 -17.27 2.07
N SER A 152 2.15 -18.49 1.80
CA SER A 152 2.45 -19.37 2.94
C SER A 152 3.61 -18.66 3.64
N SER A 153 3.28 -18.10 4.80
CA SER A 153 4.27 -17.62 5.74
C SER A 153 4.92 -18.85 6.35
N ASP A 154 5.83 -19.46 5.59
CA ASP A 154 6.75 -20.47 6.11
C ASP A 154 8.15 -19.85 6.12
N ILE A 155 8.35 -18.93 7.08
CA ILE A 155 9.59 -18.69 7.81
C ILE A 155 9.18 -18.35 9.24
#